data_AF-A0AA97JZB0-F1
#
_entry.id   AF-A0AA97JZB0-F1
#
_cell.length_a   1.000
_cell.length_b   1.000
_cell.length_c   1.000
_cell.angle_alpha   90.00
_cell.angle_beta   90.00
_cell.angle_gamma   90.00
#
_symmetry.space_group_name_H-M   'P 1'
#
loop_
_entity.id
_entity.type
_entity.pdbx_description
1 polymer ?
#
loop_
_entity_poly.entity_id
_entity_poly.type
_entity_poly.pdbx_seq_one_letter_code
_entity_poly.pdbx_strand_id
1 'polypeptide(L)'
;MLSNLGALLLFSSIVPFTISHFIIHYTSYGGVCQKACGYHGYAYTWCQQRGGSGKEWDYCSLEEGLGASGKTCATPCDYWGSSYRSCFFKDGSWHYCGLIAQREHLEYSQENNECINDCRLDATVGYFQCNTAHGPQKCSPFHDMTPTGLPCHSNYRCAKYGHSVYRCHIDNSEDGWDHCGRKSLDPCVWIFFENTTSQTEICILPISQKKSKIIFQRETRNDMPPFANGDFKMAAHFIDGISSTTSFPDSADLAPVRFYKQESIFCKGLNYTNLELWLDTSTRSSVPIAHVIFPDILYAVEVLRLAFYMSLHSTFYSPAYTITVSVGEPMLCPPDL
;
A
#
# COMPACT_ATOMS: atom_id res chain seq x y z
N MET A 1 22.20 23.73 -54.34
CA MET A 1 20.89 23.06 -54.15
C MET A 1 20.85 22.54 -52.73
N LEU A 2 19.92 23.05 -51.93
CA LEU A 2 19.72 22.65 -50.53
C LEU A 2 19.11 21.25 -50.47
N SER A 3 19.53 20.42 -49.51
CA SER A 3 18.63 19.46 -48.88
C SER A 3 18.85 19.45 -47.37
N ASN A 4 17.91 20.08 -46.67
CA ASN A 4 17.70 19.96 -45.24
C ASN A 4 17.40 18.50 -44.87
N LEU A 5 18.14 17.90 -43.93
CA LEU A 5 17.62 16.80 -43.12
C LEU A 5 17.31 17.36 -41.73
N GLY A 6 16.02 17.54 -41.47
CA GLY A 6 15.50 18.06 -40.22
C GLY A 6 15.69 17.08 -39.07
N ALA A 7 16.15 17.60 -37.94
CA ALA A 7 16.09 16.95 -36.66
C ALA A 7 14.62 16.81 -36.23
N LEU A 8 14.10 15.58 -36.17
CA LEU A 8 12.86 15.28 -35.48
C LEU A 8 13.13 15.33 -33.96
N LEU A 9 12.80 16.47 -33.34
CA LEU A 9 12.60 16.56 -31.90
C LEU A 9 11.27 15.88 -31.56
N LEU A 10 11.34 14.65 -31.04
CA LEU A 10 10.20 14.02 -30.37
C LEU A 10 9.93 14.79 -29.09
N PHE A 11 8.95 15.69 -29.13
CA PHE A 11 8.33 16.25 -27.95
C PHE A 11 7.59 15.13 -27.23
N SER A 12 8.24 14.48 -26.26
CA SER A 12 7.56 13.70 -25.23
C SER A 12 6.61 14.64 -24.52
N SER A 13 5.33 14.59 -24.88
CA SER A 13 4.24 15.21 -24.13
C SER A 13 4.22 14.59 -22.74
N ILE A 14 4.88 15.26 -21.79
CA ILE A 14 4.78 14.97 -20.36
C ILE A 14 3.36 15.34 -19.98
N VAL A 15 2.45 14.37 -20.04
CA VAL A 15 1.14 14.50 -19.41
C VAL A 15 1.41 14.80 -17.94
N PRO A 16 0.98 15.95 -17.40
CA PRO A 16 1.11 16.19 -15.97
C PRO A 16 0.20 15.19 -15.26
N PHE A 17 0.81 14.10 -14.80
CA PHE A 17 0.18 13.19 -13.86
C PHE A 17 -0.10 14.00 -12.60
N THR A 18 -1.35 14.42 -12.41
CA THR A 18 -1.83 14.92 -11.13
C THR A 18 -1.73 13.77 -10.15
N ILE A 19 -0.83 13.87 -9.17
CA ILE A 19 -0.71 12.90 -8.08
C ILE A 19 -2.02 13.02 -7.28
N SER A 20 -2.86 11.99 -7.34
CA SER A 20 -4.10 11.94 -6.58
C SER A 20 -3.76 11.53 -5.16
N HIS A 21 -3.88 12.45 -4.21
CA HIS A 21 -3.84 12.14 -2.78
C HIS A 21 -5.27 12.07 -2.25
N PHE A 22 -5.55 11.05 -1.45
CA PHE A 22 -6.82 10.92 -0.74
C PHE A 22 -6.74 11.66 0.59
N ILE A 23 -7.74 12.48 0.86
CA ILE A 23 -7.81 13.27 2.08
C ILE A 23 -8.90 12.66 2.96
N ILE A 24 -8.49 12.13 4.11
CA ILE A 24 -9.40 11.68 5.17
C ILE A 24 -9.49 12.79 6.21
N HIS A 25 -10.70 13.31 6.41
CA HIS A 25 -10.97 14.27 7.48
C HIS A 25 -11.45 13.52 8.73
N TYR A 26 -10.94 13.95 9.87
CA TYR A 26 -11.41 13.57 11.18
C TYR A 26 -12.15 14.73 11.81
N THR A 27 -13.17 14.42 12.58
CA THR A 27 -13.88 15.42 13.36
C THR A 27 -13.12 15.78 14.63
N SER A 28 -13.56 16.83 15.32
CA SER A 28 -12.99 17.25 16.59
C SER A 28 -13.08 16.17 17.66
N TYR A 29 -14.07 15.30 17.62
CA TYR A 29 -14.15 14.16 18.54
C TYR A 29 -13.45 12.90 18.02
N GLY A 30 -12.74 12.99 16.91
CA GLY A 30 -11.97 11.88 16.33
C GLY A 30 -12.80 10.89 15.51
N GLY A 31 -14.05 11.22 15.18
CA GLY A 31 -14.83 10.44 14.21
C GLY A 31 -14.33 10.66 12.79
N VAL A 32 -14.54 9.68 11.91
CA VAL A 32 -14.10 9.77 10.52
C VAL A 32 -15.22 10.32 9.66
N CYS A 33 -14.93 11.37 8.91
CA CYS A 33 -15.87 11.96 7.98
C CYS A 33 -16.20 10.98 6.86
N GLN A 34 -17.50 10.73 6.63
CA GLN A 34 -17.98 9.88 5.54
C GLN A 34 -17.94 10.56 4.17
N LYS A 35 -17.86 11.91 4.16
CA LYS A 35 -17.79 12.77 2.99
C LYS A 35 -16.83 13.91 3.28
N ALA A 36 -16.45 14.66 2.24
CA ALA A 36 -15.61 15.84 2.38
C ALA A 36 -16.14 16.78 3.48
N CYS A 37 -15.23 17.27 4.32
CA CYS A 37 -15.52 18.31 5.30
C CYS A 37 -15.99 19.58 4.57
N GLY A 38 -17.05 20.22 5.06
CA GLY A 38 -17.60 21.38 4.36
C GLY A 38 -18.47 22.28 5.22
N TYR A 39 -18.75 23.48 4.71
CA TYR A 39 -19.60 24.46 5.40
C TYR A 39 -21.07 24.04 5.41
N HIS A 40 -21.55 23.33 4.38
CA HIS A 40 -22.94 22.89 4.26
C HIS A 40 -23.99 23.99 4.51
N GLY A 41 -23.68 25.24 4.15
CA GLY A 41 -24.57 26.40 4.36
C GLY A 41 -24.40 27.13 5.71
N TYR A 42 -23.43 26.73 6.54
CA TYR A 42 -23.14 27.33 7.84
C TYR A 42 -21.83 28.13 7.82
N ALA A 43 -21.57 28.90 8.87
CA ALA A 43 -20.33 29.66 9.05
C ALA A 43 -19.16 28.81 9.59
N TYR A 44 -19.38 27.50 9.76
CA TYR A 44 -18.41 26.54 10.26
C TYR A 44 -18.48 25.26 9.44
N THR A 45 -17.42 24.46 9.51
CA THR A 45 -17.23 23.24 8.76
C THR A 45 -17.43 22.03 9.64
N TRP A 46 -18.08 21.04 9.06
CA TRP A 46 -18.57 19.86 9.74
C TRP A 46 -18.83 18.79 8.69
N CYS A 47 -18.98 17.56 9.12
CA CYS A 47 -19.22 16.43 8.24
C CYS A 47 -20.11 15.40 8.95
N GLN A 48 -20.76 14.55 8.17
CA GLN A 48 -21.28 13.30 8.71
C GLN A 48 -20.09 12.45 9.12
N GLN A 49 -20.10 11.98 10.35
CA GLN A 49 -19.06 11.11 10.89
C GLN A 49 -19.60 9.74 11.21
N ARG A 50 -18.68 8.79 11.35
CA ARG A 50 -18.90 7.64 12.23
C ARG A 50 -17.79 7.52 13.25
N GLY A 51 -18.13 6.90 14.37
CA GLY A 51 -17.31 6.96 15.58
C GLY A 51 -17.35 8.36 16.20
N GLY A 52 -16.27 8.75 16.89
CA GLY A 52 -16.15 10.08 17.50
C GLY A 52 -17.12 10.29 18.66
N SER A 53 -17.93 11.36 18.60
CA SER A 53 -18.86 11.75 19.66
C SER A 53 -20.13 10.88 19.75
N GLY A 54 -20.27 9.87 18.89
CA GLY A 54 -21.48 9.05 18.78
C GLY A 54 -22.66 9.77 18.11
N LYS A 55 -22.47 11.02 17.67
CA LYS A 55 -23.44 11.81 16.90
C LYS A 55 -23.18 11.64 15.41
N GLU A 56 -24.24 11.82 14.62
CA GLU A 56 -24.14 11.73 13.15
C GLU A 56 -23.27 12.84 12.54
N TRP A 57 -23.30 14.05 13.10
CA TRP A 57 -22.58 15.20 12.57
C TRP A 57 -21.67 15.83 13.62
N ASP A 58 -20.49 16.28 13.18
CA ASP A 58 -19.53 16.93 14.07
C ASP A 58 -18.54 17.83 13.31
N TYR A 59 -17.88 18.71 14.05
CA TYR A 59 -16.96 19.71 13.49
C TYR A 59 -15.73 19.06 12.89
N CYS A 60 -15.26 19.56 11.76
CA CYS A 60 -14.04 19.13 11.10
C CYS A 60 -13.31 20.34 10.52
N SER A 61 -12.03 20.18 10.17
CA SER A 61 -11.23 21.22 9.52
C SER A 61 -11.07 20.94 8.03
N LEU A 62 -11.11 21.99 7.21
CA LEU A 62 -10.87 21.89 5.76
C LEU A 62 -9.41 21.62 5.42
N GLU A 63 -8.50 22.20 6.19
CA GLU A 63 -7.05 22.05 6.04
C GLU A 63 -6.39 21.89 7.41
N GLU A 64 -5.21 21.29 7.42
CA GLU A 64 -4.41 21.16 8.63
C GLU A 64 -4.02 22.54 9.17
N GLY A 65 -4.15 22.73 10.49
CA GLY A 65 -3.89 24.02 11.13
C GLY A 65 -5.03 25.04 11.02
N LEU A 66 -6.18 24.68 10.43
CA LEU A 66 -7.40 25.49 10.52
C LEU A 66 -8.32 24.97 11.62
N GLY A 67 -9.06 25.86 12.26
CA GLY A 67 -10.24 25.51 13.04
C GLY A 67 -11.46 25.30 12.14
N ALA A 68 -12.54 24.77 12.70
CA ALA A 68 -13.80 24.52 12.00
C ALA A 68 -14.47 25.80 11.48
N SER A 69 -14.09 26.99 11.95
CA SER A 69 -14.53 28.25 11.34
C SER A 69 -13.78 28.62 10.05
N GLY A 70 -12.76 27.85 9.66
CA GLY A 70 -11.85 28.13 8.55
C GLY A 70 -10.73 29.11 8.90
N LYS A 71 -10.68 29.61 10.14
CA LYS A 71 -9.60 30.48 10.62
C LYS A 71 -8.38 29.68 11.05
N THR A 72 -7.19 30.28 10.88
CA THR A 72 -5.91 29.66 11.27
C THR A 72 -5.77 29.54 12.79
N CYS A 73 -5.39 28.36 13.24
CA CYS A 73 -5.03 28.08 14.62
C CYS A 73 -3.67 28.70 14.96
N ALA A 74 -3.56 29.29 16.16
CA ALA A 74 -2.30 29.72 16.75
C ALA A 74 -1.58 28.58 17.50
N THR A 75 -2.32 27.55 17.91
CA THR A 75 -1.79 26.35 18.56
C THR A 75 -2.13 25.09 17.75
N PRO A 76 -1.44 23.96 17.97
CA PRO A 76 -1.81 22.69 17.34
C PRO A 76 -3.25 22.27 17.64
N CYS A 77 -3.84 21.52 16.72
CA CYS A 77 -5.16 20.92 16.91
C CYS A 77 -5.07 19.69 17.83
N ASP A 78 -5.41 19.86 19.10
CA ASP A 78 -5.22 18.79 20.09
C ASP A 78 -6.30 18.79 21.18
N TYR A 79 -6.30 17.77 22.02
CA TYR A 79 -7.32 17.61 23.05
C TYR A 79 -7.22 18.65 24.16
N TRP A 80 -6.02 19.15 24.49
CA TRP A 80 -5.80 20.11 25.59
C TRP A 80 -6.48 19.69 26.91
N GLY A 81 -6.53 18.38 27.19
CA GLY A 81 -7.21 17.80 28.36
C GLY A 81 -8.74 17.67 28.23
N SER A 82 -9.33 18.01 27.09
CA SER A 82 -10.75 17.85 26.76
C SER A 82 -11.03 16.51 26.08
N SER A 83 -12.32 16.17 25.90
CA SER A 83 -12.80 15.02 25.12
C SER A 83 -12.87 15.27 23.61
N TYR A 84 -12.55 16.50 23.18
CA TYR A 84 -12.50 16.91 21.79
C TYR A 84 -11.24 17.70 21.51
N ARG A 85 -10.83 17.67 20.25
CA ARG A 85 -9.74 18.47 19.72
C ARG A 85 -10.20 19.90 19.47
N SER A 86 -9.37 20.83 19.91
CA SER A 86 -9.54 22.25 19.70
C SER A 86 -8.19 22.91 19.49
N CYS A 87 -8.22 24.16 19.05
CA CYS A 87 -7.05 25.00 18.93
C CYS A 87 -7.39 26.41 19.39
N PHE A 88 -6.35 27.15 19.79
CA PHE A 88 -6.49 28.53 20.22
C PHE A 88 -6.23 29.46 19.05
N PHE A 89 -7.03 30.51 18.91
CA PHE A 89 -6.84 31.56 17.91
C PHE A 89 -6.07 32.75 18.49
N LYS A 90 -5.44 33.53 17.61
CA LYS A 90 -4.71 34.75 18.02
C LYS A 90 -5.62 35.82 18.65
N ASP A 91 -6.93 35.77 18.38
CA ASP A 91 -7.92 36.67 18.96
C ASP A 91 -8.32 36.30 20.40
N GLY A 92 -7.72 35.25 20.97
CA GLY A 92 -7.90 34.87 22.37
C GLY A 92 -9.00 33.83 22.62
N SER A 93 -9.49 33.16 21.59
CA SER A 93 -10.62 32.22 21.70
C SER A 93 -10.26 30.77 21.29
N TRP A 94 -10.92 29.80 21.92
CA TRP A 94 -10.80 28.37 21.59
C TRP A 94 -11.83 27.95 20.55
N HIS A 95 -11.41 27.15 19.58
CA HIS A 95 -12.26 26.66 18.49
C HIS A 95 -12.04 25.17 18.24
N TYR A 96 -13.12 24.48 17.88
CA TYR A 96 -13.06 23.12 17.39
C TYR A 96 -12.16 23.02 16.16
N CYS A 97 -11.42 21.93 16.05
CA CYS A 97 -10.61 21.61 14.89
C CYS A 97 -10.62 20.09 14.66
N GLY A 98 -10.49 19.66 13.42
CA GLY A 98 -10.33 18.26 13.03
C GLY A 98 -8.92 17.99 12.53
N LEU A 99 -8.50 16.73 12.59
CA LEU A 99 -7.27 16.29 11.92
C LEU A 99 -7.53 15.95 10.46
N ILE A 100 -6.48 15.97 9.66
CA ILE A 100 -6.52 15.55 8.26
C ILE A 100 -5.39 14.56 8.04
N ALA A 101 -5.71 13.39 7.50
CA ALA A 101 -4.71 12.45 7.01
C ALA A 101 -4.69 12.48 5.49
N GLN A 102 -3.52 12.74 4.92
CA GLN A 102 -3.27 12.51 3.51
C GLN A 102 -2.82 11.07 3.32
N ARG A 103 -3.47 10.36 2.39
CA ARG A 103 -3.13 9.01 1.98
C ARG A 103 -2.80 8.98 0.51
N GLU A 104 -1.76 8.24 0.17
CA GLU A 104 -1.34 8.11 -1.23
C GLU A 104 -2.07 6.98 -1.96
N HIS A 105 -2.76 6.10 -1.21
CA HIS A 105 -3.63 5.06 -1.74
C HIS A 105 -4.76 4.75 -0.75
N LEU A 106 -5.88 4.24 -1.28
CA LEU A 106 -6.96 3.69 -0.47
C LEU A 106 -6.93 2.17 -0.46
N GLU A 107 -7.05 1.63 0.74
CA GLU A 107 -7.37 0.23 1.00
C GLU A 107 -8.82 0.12 1.43
N TYR A 108 -9.40 -1.06 1.23
CA TYR A 108 -10.80 -1.31 1.53
C TYR A 108 -10.95 -2.59 2.36
N SER A 109 -11.90 -2.57 3.28
CA SER A 109 -12.37 -3.76 3.97
C SER A 109 -13.13 -4.68 3.01
N GLN A 110 -13.42 -5.90 3.47
CA GLN A 110 -14.27 -6.86 2.74
C GLN A 110 -15.68 -6.34 2.45
N GLU A 111 -16.20 -5.50 3.34
CA GLU A 111 -17.49 -4.83 3.17
C GLU A 111 -17.40 -3.62 2.24
N ASN A 112 -16.24 -3.39 1.61
CA ASN A 112 -15.95 -2.28 0.72
C ASN A 112 -16.02 -0.91 1.41
N ASN A 113 -15.77 -0.87 2.72
CA ASN A 113 -15.58 0.38 3.47
C ASN A 113 -14.12 0.79 3.40
N GLU A 114 -13.87 2.10 3.33
CA GLU A 114 -12.51 2.65 3.29
C GLU A 114 -11.76 2.36 4.60
N CYS A 115 -10.55 1.84 4.46
CA CYS A 115 -9.64 1.65 5.59
C CYS A 115 -9.05 3.01 6.00
N ILE A 116 -9.12 3.30 7.30
CA ILE A 116 -8.61 4.52 7.95
C ILE A 116 -7.12 4.37 8.29
N ASN A 117 -6.70 3.16 8.62
CA ASN A 117 -5.31 2.75 8.78
C ASN A 117 -4.98 1.66 7.75
N ASP A 118 -3.74 1.19 7.73
CA ASP A 118 -3.33 0.14 6.81
C ASP A 118 -3.96 -1.21 7.20
N CYS A 119 -4.10 -2.09 6.24
CA CYS A 119 -4.57 -3.45 6.39
C CYS A 119 -3.47 -4.32 6.99
N ARG A 120 -3.49 -4.49 8.32
CA ARG A 120 -2.42 -5.14 9.08
C ARG A 120 -2.88 -6.42 9.74
N LEU A 121 -1.94 -7.34 9.92
CA LEU A 121 -2.21 -8.59 10.63
C LEU A 121 -2.41 -8.29 12.11
N ASP A 122 -3.58 -8.65 12.61
CA ASP A 122 -3.78 -8.75 14.05
C ASP A 122 -3.46 -10.18 14.48
N ALA A 123 -2.29 -10.35 15.10
CA ALA A 123 -1.79 -11.65 15.54
C ALA A 123 -2.68 -12.31 16.61
N THR A 124 -3.52 -11.55 17.33
CA THR A 124 -4.41 -12.10 18.35
C THR A 124 -5.61 -12.81 17.74
N VAL A 125 -6.13 -12.31 16.62
CA VAL A 125 -7.27 -12.89 15.91
C VAL A 125 -6.87 -13.70 14.66
N GLY A 126 -5.64 -13.54 14.18
CA GLY A 126 -5.05 -14.34 13.10
C GLY A 126 -5.48 -13.95 11.69
N TYR A 127 -5.94 -12.72 11.49
CA TYR A 127 -6.31 -12.18 10.18
C TYR A 127 -5.95 -10.70 10.03
N PHE A 128 -5.82 -10.27 8.78
CA PHE A 128 -5.64 -8.90 8.39
C PHE A 128 -6.91 -8.09 8.61
N GLN A 129 -6.78 -6.96 9.28
CA GLN A 129 -7.87 -6.02 9.51
C GLN A 129 -7.39 -4.58 9.46
N CYS A 130 -8.34 -3.70 9.16
CA CYS A 130 -8.17 -2.26 9.22
C CYS A 130 -9.32 -1.67 10.01
N ASN A 131 -9.11 -0.50 10.60
CA ASN A 131 -10.17 0.31 11.15
C ASN A 131 -10.90 0.98 10.00
N THR A 132 -12.22 0.92 10.03
CA THR A 132 -13.10 1.67 9.14
C THR A 132 -13.95 2.61 9.97
N ALA A 133 -14.72 3.46 9.30
CA ALA A 133 -15.72 4.29 9.98
C ALA A 133 -16.74 3.44 10.77
N HIS A 134 -16.83 2.13 10.48
CA HIS A 134 -17.75 1.18 11.12
C HIS A 134 -17.07 0.35 12.23
N GLY A 135 -15.82 0.67 12.58
CA GLY A 135 -14.98 -0.12 13.49
C GLY A 135 -14.00 -1.04 12.75
N PRO A 136 -13.33 -1.96 13.48
CA PRO A 136 -12.41 -2.91 12.89
C PRO A 136 -13.13 -3.84 11.92
N GLN A 137 -12.59 -3.97 10.71
CA GLN A 137 -13.12 -4.86 9.67
C GLN A 137 -11.98 -5.61 8.99
N LYS A 138 -12.25 -6.85 8.59
CA LYS A 138 -11.34 -7.65 7.79
C LYS A 138 -11.03 -6.94 6.48
N CYS A 139 -9.78 -7.05 6.04
CA CYS A 139 -9.29 -6.52 4.78
C CYS A 139 -8.27 -7.50 4.20
N SER A 140 -7.79 -7.28 2.98
CA SER A 140 -6.71 -8.09 2.43
C SER A 140 -5.55 -7.19 2.03
N PRO A 141 -4.31 -7.52 2.45
CA PRO A 141 -3.13 -6.67 2.21
C PRO A 141 -2.68 -6.73 0.74
N PHE A 142 -3.23 -7.67 -0.04
CA PHE A 142 -3.04 -7.79 -1.47
C PHE A 142 -4.35 -8.25 -2.14
N HIS A 143 -4.57 -7.86 -3.40
CA HIS A 143 -5.84 -8.10 -4.10
C HIS A 143 -6.19 -9.58 -4.23
N ASP A 144 -5.25 -10.41 -4.69
CA ASP A 144 -5.43 -11.85 -4.90
C ASP A 144 -5.05 -12.66 -3.64
N MET A 145 -5.44 -12.14 -2.48
CA MET A 145 -5.24 -12.76 -1.17
C MET A 145 -6.51 -12.61 -0.31
N THR A 146 -6.76 -13.57 0.57
CA THR A 146 -7.82 -13.48 1.59
C THR A 146 -7.33 -12.74 2.83
N PRO A 147 -8.22 -12.26 3.75
CA PRO A 147 -7.77 -11.68 5.01
C PRO A 147 -7.06 -12.64 5.94
N THR A 148 -7.18 -13.95 5.73
CA THR A 148 -6.39 -14.89 6.53
C THR A 148 -4.99 -15.07 5.96
N GLY A 149 -4.69 -14.49 4.80
CA GLY A 149 -3.40 -14.57 4.12
C GLY A 149 -3.31 -15.67 3.05
N LEU A 150 -4.41 -16.36 2.73
CA LEU A 150 -4.39 -17.42 1.72
C LEU A 150 -4.38 -16.85 0.30
N PRO A 151 -3.68 -17.49 -0.65
CA PRO A 151 -3.67 -17.06 -2.04
C PRO A 151 -4.95 -17.48 -2.76
N CYS A 152 -5.45 -16.64 -3.66
CA CYS A 152 -6.66 -16.91 -4.45
C CYS A 152 -6.38 -17.79 -5.68
N HIS A 153 -7.04 -18.94 -5.80
CA HIS A 153 -6.89 -19.90 -6.89
C HIS A 153 -6.80 -19.26 -8.29
N SER A 154 -5.89 -19.76 -9.12
CA SER A 154 -5.52 -19.16 -10.42
C SER A 154 -6.70 -19.01 -11.39
N ASN A 155 -7.63 -19.97 -11.39
CA ASN A 155 -8.84 -19.95 -12.23
C ASN A 155 -9.96 -19.08 -11.67
N TYR A 156 -9.93 -18.79 -10.36
CA TYR A 156 -10.98 -18.08 -9.64
C TYR A 156 -10.38 -17.01 -8.73
N ARG A 157 -9.61 -16.10 -9.34
CA ARG A 157 -8.95 -14.95 -8.70
C ARG A 157 -9.94 -13.97 -8.07
N CYS A 158 -9.45 -12.95 -7.38
CA CYS A 158 -10.32 -12.05 -6.66
C CYS A 158 -11.24 -11.22 -7.57
N ALA A 159 -12.54 -11.50 -7.54
CA ALA A 159 -13.54 -10.78 -8.32
C ALA A 159 -14.91 -10.83 -7.64
N LYS A 160 -15.89 -10.11 -8.21
CA LYS A 160 -17.25 -10.11 -7.66
C LYS A 160 -18.04 -11.37 -8.00
N TYR A 161 -17.78 -12.03 -9.15
CA TYR A 161 -18.55 -13.19 -9.62
C TYR A 161 -20.08 -13.01 -9.53
N GLY A 162 -20.58 -11.78 -9.78
CA GLY A 162 -22.02 -11.45 -9.67
C GLY A 162 -22.51 -11.11 -8.25
N HIS A 163 -21.64 -11.11 -7.24
CA HIS A 163 -21.95 -10.74 -5.85
C HIS A 163 -21.63 -9.26 -5.54
N SER A 164 -22.14 -8.76 -4.41
CA SER A 164 -21.86 -7.42 -3.90
C SER A 164 -20.43 -7.25 -3.37
N VAL A 165 -19.81 -8.35 -2.93
CA VAL A 165 -18.48 -8.42 -2.31
C VAL A 165 -17.47 -9.15 -3.21
N TYR A 166 -16.19 -8.88 -3.00
CA TYR A 166 -15.11 -9.57 -3.69
C TYR A 166 -14.84 -10.93 -3.03
N ARG A 167 -14.74 -11.96 -3.85
CA ARG A 167 -14.48 -13.34 -3.42
C ARG A 167 -13.49 -13.99 -4.35
N CYS A 168 -12.83 -15.01 -3.85
CA CYS A 168 -12.02 -15.91 -4.63
C CYS A 168 -12.13 -17.31 -4.07
N HIS A 169 -11.63 -18.26 -4.84
CA HIS A 169 -11.57 -19.64 -4.41
C HIS A 169 -10.21 -19.92 -3.75
N ILE A 170 -10.14 -20.71 -2.68
CA ILE A 170 -8.91 -20.98 -1.91
C ILE A 170 -8.40 -22.42 -2.04
N ASP A 171 -9.17 -23.33 -2.63
CA ASP A 171 -8.78 -24.73 -2.87
C ASP A 171 -9.35 -25.27 -4.20
N ASN A 172 -9.71 -26.55 -4.28
CA ASN A 172 -10.40 -27.12 -5.46
C ASN A 172 -11.79 -27.68 -5.09
N SER A 173 -12.26 -27.45 -3.86
CA SER A 173 -13.55 -27.92 -3.34
C SER A 173 -14.67 -26.93 -3.65
N GLU A 174 -15.90 -27.36 -3.88
CA GLU A 174 -16.99 -26.42 -4.21
C GLU A 174 -17.31 -25.41 -3.09
N ASP A 175 -16.96 -25.73 -1.84
CA ASP A 175 -17.13 -24.88 -0.66
C ASP A 175 -15.95 -23.94 -0.38
N GLY A 176 -14.89 -24.02 -1.19
CA GLY A 176 -13.62 -23.28 -1.00
C GLY A 176 -13.68 -21.79 -1.29
N TRP A 177 -14.80 -21.10 -1.09
CA TRP A 177 -14.91 -19.66 -1.34
C TRP A 177 -14.57 -18.83 -0.10
N ASP A 178 -13.64 -17.90 -0.26
CA ASP A 178 -13.35 -16.88 0.75
C ASP A 178 -13.47 -15.47 0.14
N HIS A 179 -13.59 -14.49 1.01
CA HIS A 179 -13.53 -13.09 0.64
C HIS A 179 -12.08 -12.67 0.36
N CYS A 180 -11.92 -11.69 -0.52
CA CYS A 180 -10.61 -11.15 -0.89
C CYS A 180 -10.69 -9.63 -1.04
N GLY A 181 -9.52 -8.99 -1.14
CA GLY A 181 -9.42 -7.54 -1.18
C GLY A 181 -9.91 -6.97 -2.50
N ARG A 182 -10.66 -5.87 -2.45
CA ARG A 182 -10.93 -5.08 -3.66
C ARG A 182 -9.60 -4.65 -4.28
N LYS A 183 -9.46 -4.81 -5.60
CA LYS A 183 -8.32 -4.22 -6.33
C LYS A 183 -8.32 -2.73 -6.05
N SER A 184 -7.24 -2.20 -5.47
CA SER A 184 -7.13 -0.75 -5.22
C SER A 184 -7.46 0.00 -6.52
N LEU A 185 -8.25 1.06 -6.39
CA LEU A 185 -8.67 1.90 -7.53
C LEU A 185 -7.49 2.64 -8.17
N ASP A 186 -6.33 2.62 -7.52
CA ASP A 186 -5.05 3.11 -7.99
C ASP A 186 -4.11 1.95 -8.34
N PRO A 187 -4.43 1.14 -9.36
CA PRO A 187 -3.62 -0.01 -9.67
C PRO A 187 -2.27 0.46 -10.18
N CYS A 188 -1.25 -0.21 -9.67
CA CYS A 188 0.00 -0.39 -10.37
C CYS A 188 -0.31 -0.95 -11.79
N VAL A 189 -0.40 -0.10 -12.81
CA VAL A 189 -0.65 -0.55 -14.19
C VAL A 189 0.69 -0.88 -14.83
N TRP A 190 0.89 -2.15 -15.12
CA TRP A 190 2.09 -2.64 -15.80
C TRP A 190 2.10 -2.20 -17.26
N ILE A 191 3.19 -1.54 -17.64
CA ILE A 191 3.51 -1.12 -18.99
C ILE A 191 4.68 -2.00 -19.46
N PHE A 192 4.49 -2.64 -20.61
CA PHE A 192 5.49 -3.52 -21.22
C PHE A 192 6.44 -2.69 -22.10
N PHE A 193 7.74 -2.80 -21.85
CA PHE A 193 8.79 -2.28 -22.72
C PHE A 193 9.59 -3.44 -23.30
N GLU A 194 9.53 -3.59 -24.62
CA GLU A 194 10.34 -4.56 -25.36
C GLU A 194 11.48 -3.85 -26.05
N ASN A 195 12.71 -4.29 -25.79
CA ASN A 195 13.87 -3.90 -26.57
C ASN A 195 14.61 -5.15 -27.06
N THR A 196 15.56 -5.00 -27.98
CA THR A 196 16.24 -6.12 -28.67
C THR A 196 17.00 -7.09 -27.74
N THR A 197 17.17 -6.77 -26.46
CA THR A 197 17.98 -7.52 -25.49
C THR A 197 17.31 -7.76 -24.12
N SER A 198 16.15 -7.16 -23.83
CA SER A 198 15.47 -7.34 -22.53
C SER A 198 13.97 -7.05 -22.63
N GLN A 199 13.18 -7.82 -21.88
CA GLN A 199 11.77 -7.55 -21.61
C GLN A 199 11.67 -6.97 -20.21
N THR A 200 11.21 -5.71 -20.10
CA THR A 200 11.08 -5.04 -18.82
C THR A 200 9.66 -4.53 -18.67
N GLU A 201 8.99 -4.98 -17.62
CA GLU A 201 7.66 -4.51 -17.28
C GLU A 201 7.77 -3.54 -16.12
N ILE A 202 7.28 -2.32 -16.35
CA ILE A 202 7.34 -1.22 -15.39
C ILE A 202 5.94 -0.84 -14.99
N CYS A 203 5.74 -0.67 -13.71
CA CYS A 203 4.57 -0.05 -13.15
C CYS A 203 4.99 1.21 -12.38
N ILE A 204 4.23 2.29 -12.55
CA ILE A 204 4.38 3.49 -11.73
C ILE A 204 3.25 3.48 -10.71
N LEU A 205 3.60 3.43 -9.43
CA LEU A 205 2.63 3.64 -8.37
C LEU A 205 2.32 5.15 -8.30
N PRO A 206 1.05 5.54 -8.13
CA PRO A 206 0.71 6.93 -7.86
C PRO A 206 1.22 7.42 -6.49
N ILE A 207 1.67 6.49 -5.64
CA ILE A 207 2.35 6.72 -4.37
C ILE A 207 3.61 7.58 -4.60
N SER A 208 3.77 8.64 -3.81
CA SER A 208 4.81 9.66 -4.01
C SER A 208 5.64 9.93 -2.76
N GLN A 209 6.75 9.22 -2.62
CA GLN A 209 7.71 9.53 -1.57
C GLN A 209 8.37 10.91 -1.85
N LYS A 210 8.15 11.89 -0.95
CA LYS A 210 8.66 13.28 -1.09
C LYS A 210 8.38 13.91 -2.46
N LYS A 211 7.18 13.70 -3.02
CA LYS A 211 6.79 14.15 -4.39
C LYS A 211 7.53 13.45 -5.54
N SER A 212 8.32 12.41 -5.25
CA SER A 212 8.97 11.56 -6.25
C SER A 212 8.13 10.32 -6.49
N LYS A 213 7.99 9.92 -7.75
CA LYS A 213 7.20 8.74 -8.14
C LYS A 213 7.87 7.46 -7.64
N ILE A 214 7.08 6.49 -7.17
CA ILE A 214 7.55 5.14 -6.92
C ILE A 214 7.36 4.29 -8.18
N ILE A 215 8.40 3.58 -8.57
CA ILE A 215 8.44 2.76 -9.78
C ILE A 215 8.73 1.32 -9.38
N PHE A 216 7.90 0.39 -9.83
CA PHE A 216 8.09 -1.05 -9.71
C PHE A 216 8.51 -1.60 -11.06
N GLN A 217 9.62 -2.32 -11.10
CA GLN A 217 10.08 -3.06 -12.26
C GLN A 217 10.05 -4.54 -11.91
N ARG A 218 9.59 -5.37 -12.85
CA ARG A 218 9.64 -6.82 -12.67
C ARG A 218 10.55 -7.48 -13.69
N GLU A 219 11.33 -8.42 -13.21
CA GLU A 219 12.26 -9.24 -14.00
C GLU A 219 11.98 -10.71 -13.73
N THR A 220 11.85 -11.49 -14.79
CA THR A 220 11.50 -12.91 -14.70
C THR A 220 12.60 -13.69 -13.99
N ARG A 221 12.20 -14.58 -13.08
CA ARG A 221 13.07 -15.59 -12.46
C ARG A 221 12.67 -16.97 -12.98
N ASN A 222 13.67 -17.79 -13.28
CA ASN A 222 13.45 -19.16 -13.75
C ASN A 222 13.37 -20.13 -12.57
N ASP A 223 12.66 -21.24 -12.78
CA ASP A 223 12.75 -22.46 -11.98
C ASP A 223 12.48 -22.33 -10.47
N MET A 224 11.35 -21.70 -10.11
CA MET A 224 10.89 -21.67 -8.71
C MET A 224 10.03 -22.90 -8.38
N PRO A 225 10.36 -23.65 -7.30
CA PRO A 225 9.56 -24.79 -6.89
C PRO A 225 8.21 -24.33 -6.33
N PRO A 226 7.11 -25.06 -6.59
CA PRO A 226 5.82 -24.76 -6.00
C PRO A 226 5.86 -24.97 -4.48
N PHE A 227 5.09 -24.16 -3.75
CA PHE A 227 4.94 -24.26 -2.29
C PHE A 227 3.45 -24.22 -1.91
N ALA A 228 3.11 -24.67 -0.70
CA ALA A 228 1.71 -24.88 -0.31
C ALA A 228 1.00 -23.57 0.08
N ASN A 229 -0.34 -23.56 0.02
CA ASN A 229 -1.14 -22.41 0.47
C ASN A 229 -0.86 -22.01 1.92
N GLY A 230 -0.57 -22.99 2.79
CA GLY A 230 -0.18 -22.75 4.17
C GLY A 230 1.13 -21.98 4.30
N ASP A 231 2.12 -22.32 3.47
CA ASP A 231 3.43 -21.65 3.43
C ASP A 231 3.27 -20.22 2.89
N PHE A 232 2.44 -20.04 1.85
CA PHE A 232 2.09 -18.72 1.33
C PHE A 232 1.49 -17.83 2.43
N LYS A 233 0.52 -18.35 3.19
CA LYS A 233 -0.10 -17.63 4.31
C LYS A 233 0.93 -17.24 5.36
N MET A 234 1.83 -18.16 5.70
CA MET A 234 2.88 -17.93 6.69
C MET A 234 3.85 -16.83 6.23
N ALA A 235 4.25 -16.88 4.96
CA ALA A 235 5.07 -15.86 4.33
C ALA A 235 4.37 -14.49 4.30
N ALA A 236 3.08 -14.45 3.96
CA ALA A 236 2.30 -13.22 3.97
C ALA A 236 2.23 -12.60 5.37
N HIS A 237 2.00 -13.41 6.41
CA HIS A 237 2.01 -12.94 7.80
C HIS A 237 3.39 -12.42 8.22
N PHE A 238 4.46 -13.08 7.78
CA PHE A 238 5.84 -12.66 8.07
C PHE A 238 6.21 -11.34 7.36
N ILE A 239 5.79 -11.16 6.10
CA ILE A 239 5.95 -9.90 5.35
C ILE A 239 5.25 -8.74 6.07
N ASP A 240 4.06 -8.96 6.64
CA ASP A 240 3.38 -7.91 7.40
C ASP A 240 4.19 -7.42 8.61
N GLY A 241 5.02 -8.29 9.17
CA GLY A 241 5.93 -7.97 10.28
C GLY A 241 7.02 -6.96 9.95
N ILE A 242 7.32 -6.68 8.67
CA ILE A 242 8.30 -5.65 8.27
C ILE A 242 7.86 -4.32 8.85
N SER A 243 8.63 -3.72 9.75
CA SER A 243 8.31 -2.43 10.38
C SER A 243 9.28 -1.30 9.99
N SER A 244 10.38 -1.66 9.31
CA SER A 244 11.41 -0.75 8.83
C SER A 244 11.97 -1.25 7.49
N THR A 245 12.51 -0.34 6.69
CA THR A 245 13.25 -0.67 5.46
C THR A 245 14.73 -1.01 5.73
N THR A 246 15.20 -0.81 6.96
CA THR A 246 16.60 -1.02 7.38
C THR A 246 16.77 -2.15 8.40
N SER A 247 15.67 -2.57 9.05
CA SER A 247 15.66 -3.63 10.05
C SER A 247 14.49 -4.56 9.76
N PHE A 248 14.83 -5.82 9.51
CA PHE A 248 13.88 -6.86 9.16
C PHE A 248 13.57 -7.73 10.37
N PRO A 249 12.38 -8.34 10.44
CA PRO A 249 12.05 -9.27 11.51
C PRO A 249 13.12 -10.37 11.61
N ASP A 250 13.79 -10.46 12.77
CA ASP A 250 14.67 -11.57 13.06
C ASP A 250 13.82 -12.84 13.14
N SER A 251 14.17 -13.87 12.36
CA SER A 251 13.63 -15.20 12.59
C SER A 251 14.11 -15.64 13.97
N ALA A 252 13.20 -15.94 14.90
CA ALA A 252 13.56 -16.88 15.97
C ALA A 252 14.19 -18.10 15.29
N ASP A 253 15.26 -18.69 15.84
CA ASP A 253 16.10 -19.73 15.20
C ASP A 253 15.35 -20.99 14.68
N LEU A 254 14.02 -21.05 14.86
CA LEU A 254 13.10 -22.12 14.45
C LEU A 254 11.95 -21.64 13.53
N ALA A 255 11.91 -20.38 13.11
CA ALA A 255 10.86 -19.89 12.21
C ALA A 255 11.10 -20.39 10.78
N PRO A 256 10.09 -20.96 10.11
CA PRO A 256 10.25 -21.55 8.78
C PRO A 256 10.37 -20.50 7.66
N VAL A 257 10.24 -19.21 7.98
CA VAL A 257 10.34 -18.10 7.03
C VAL A 257 11.36 -17.10 7.55
N ARG A 258 12.27 -16.65 6.68
CA ARG A 258 13.33 -15.70 7.03
C ARG A 258 13.74 -14.80 5.88
N PHE A 259 14.20 -13.59 6.20
CA PHE A 259 14.83 -12.71 5.23
C PHE A 259 16.32 -13.03 5.09
N TYR A 260 16.81 -13.05 3.86
CA TYR A 260 18.22 -13.21 3.55
C TYR A 260 18.70 -12.04 2.70
N LYS A 261 19.65 -11.27 3.24
CA LYS A 261 20.25 -10.13 2.55
C LYS A 261 21.37 -10.64 1.64
N GLN A 262 21.21 -10.39 0.36
CA GLN A 262 22.21 -10.65 -0.67
C GLN A 262 23.19 -9.46 -0.77
N GLU A 263 24.18 -9.57 -1.66
CA GLU A 263 25.11 -8.46 -1.92
C GLU A 263 24.35 -7.19 -2.35
N SER A 264 24.69 -6.07 -1.70
CA SER A 264 24.13 -4.76 -2.05
C SER A 264 24.56 -4.36 -3.45
N ILE A 265 23.65 -3.74 -4.20
CA ILE A 265 23.89 -3.32 -5.58
C ILE A 265 24.11 -1.82 -5.58
N PHE A 266 25.24 -1.35 -6.14
CA PHE A 266 25.48 0.07 -6.33
C PHE A 266 25.14 0.48 -7.76
N CYS A 267 24.10 1.30 -7.93
CA CYS A 267 23.65 1.75 -9.24
C CYS A 267 23.47 3.27 -9.27
N LYS A 268 24.17 3.93 -10.20
CA LYS A 268 24.08 5.39 -10.45
C LYS A 268 24.18 6.26 -9.18
N GLY A 269 25.06 5.92 -8.24
CA GLY A 269 25.25 6.70 -7.02
C GLY A 269 24.26 6.37 -5.89
N LEU A 270 23.39 5.37 -6.08
CA LEU A 270 22.46 4.88 -5.07
C LEU A 270 22.81 3.44 -4.70
N ASN A 271 22.78 3.14 -3.41
CA ASN A 271 22.83 1.78 -2.91
C ASN A 271 21.42 1.18 -2.94
N TYR A 272 21.34 -0.05 -3.42
CA TYR A 272 20.15 -0.88 -3.38
C TYR A 272 20.41 -2.07 -2.45
N THR A 273 19.46 -2.29 -1.56
CA THR A 273 19.38 -3.50 -0.76
C THR A 273 18.71 -4.59 -1.59
N ASN A 274 19.41 -5.73 -1.71
CA ASN A 274 18.97 -6.93 -2.39
C ASN A 274 18.49 -7.94 -1.34
N LEU A 275 17.20 -8.23 -1.29
CA LEU A 275 16.60 -9.00 -0.19
C LEU A 275 15.70 -10.10 -0.70
N GLU A 276 15.92 -11.32 -0.20
CA GLU A 276 15.09 -12.48 -0.49
C GLU A 276 14.34 -12.95 0.75
N LEU A 277 13.13 -13.46 0.52
CA LEU A 277 12.36 -14.20 1.52
C LEU A 277 12.54 -15.69 1.25
N TRP A 278 13.01 -16.42 2.26
CA TRP A 278 13.28 -17.85 2.18
C TRP A 278 12.30 -18.64 3.03
N LEU A 279 11.91 -19.81 2.53
CA LEU A 279 11.05 -20.77 3.19
C LEU A 279 11.82 -22.08 3.43
N ASP A 280 11.86 -22.54 4.67
CA ASP A 280 12.35 -23.86 5.04
C ASP A 280 11.25 -24.90 4.77
N THR A 281 11.48 -25.73 3.76
CA THR A 281 10.52 -26.78 3.42
C THR A 281 10.62 -27.94 4.41
N SER A 282 9.57 -28.77 4.47
CA SER A 282 9.54 -30.02 5.25
C SER A 282 10.68 -30.99 4.92
N THR A 283 11.34 -30.81 3.76
CA THR A 283 12.49 -31.61 3.31
C THR A 283 13.86 -31.05 3.74
N ARG A 284 13.89 -30.01 4.59
CA ARG A 284 15.10 -29.28 5.05
C ARG A 284 15.91 -28.56 3.96
N SER A 285 15.38 -28.41 2.75
CA SER A 285 15.89 -27.46 1.77
C SER A 285 15.17 -26.12 1.97
N SER A 286 15.94 -25.04 2.12
CA SER A 286 15.41 -23.68 2.08
C SER A 286 15.30 -23.25 0.62
N VAL A 287 14.20 -22.60 0.24
CA VAL A 287 13.98 -22.10 -1.11
C VAL A 287 13.57 -20.62 -1.09
N PRO A 288 14.06 -19.78 -2.03
CA PRO A 288 13.63 -18.39 -2.12
C PRO A 288 12.20 -18.33 -2.69
N ILE A 289 11.29 -17.70 -1.96
CA ILE A 289 9.87 -17.58 -2.34
C ILE A 289 9.46 -16.15 -2.71
N ALA A 290 10.28 -15.15 -2.42
CA ALA A 290 10.13 -13.78 -2.89
C ALA A 290 11.50 -13.09 -2.98
N HIS A 291 11.64 -12.12 -3.88
CA HIS A 291 12.87 -11.38 -4.10
C HIS A 291 12.57 -9.93 -4.47
N VAL A 292 13.10 -9.01 -3.68
CA VAL A 292 12.87 -7.57 -3.81
C VAL A 292 14.21 -6.84 -3.75
N ILE A 293 14.39 -5.91 -4.68
CA ILE A 293 15.53 -4.99 -4.72
C ILE A 293 14.97 -3.58 -4.50
N PHE A 294 15.52 -2.82 -3.57
CA PHE A 294 15.01 -1.49 -3.27
C PHE A 294 16.11 -0.54 -2.81
N PRO A 295 16.02 0.77 -3.10
CA PRO A 295 17.09 1.70 -2.77
C PRO A 295 17.08 2.00 -1.27
N ASP A 296 18.25 2.22 -0.69
CA ASP A 296 18.39 2.55 0.74
C ASP A 296 17.68 3.87 1.13
N ILE A 297 17.35 4.71 0.14
CA ILE A 297 16.56 5.93 0.33
C ILE A 297 15.06 5.66 0.49
N LEU A 298 14.56 4.45 0.22
CA LEU A 298 13.16 4.07 0.41
C LEU A 298 12.83 4.07 1.91
N TYR A 299 11.85 4.87 2.32
CA TYR A 299 11.37 4.89 3.71
C TYR A 299 9.90 4.43 3.85
N ALA A 300 9.17 4.31 2.74
CA ALA A 300 7.80 3.83 2.72
C ALA A 300 7.75 2.31 2.94
N VAL A 301 7.45 1.90 4.18
CA VAL A 301 7.46 0.47 4.58
C VAL A 301 6.32 -0.28 3.89
N GLU A 302 5.18 0.37 3.69
CA GLU A 302 4.01 -0.11 2.96
C GLU A 302 4.35 -0.45 1.50
N VAL A 303 5.21 0.35 0.85
CA VAL A 303 5.70 0.07 -0.50
C VAL A 303 6.57 -1.18 -0.51
N LEU A 304 7.42 -1.35 0.49
CA LEU A 304 8.26 -2.54 0.62
C LEU A 304 7.44 -3.81 0.84
N ARG A 305 6.44 -3.78 1.73
CA ARG A 305 5.50 -4.90 1.92
C ARG A 305 4.76 -5.24 0.63
N LEU A 306 4.27 -4.23 -0.09
CA LEU A 306 3.60 -4.43 -1.37
C LEU A 306 4.51 -5.11 -2.40
N ALA A 307 5.77 -4.67 -2.53
CA ALA A 307 6.74 -5.31 -3.41
C ALA A 307 6.96 -6.79 -3.06
N PHE A 308 7.04 -7.11 -1.77
CA PHE A 308 7.15 -8.49 -1.30
C PHE A 308 5.89 -9.32 -1.57
N TYR A 309 4.68 -8.78 -1.32
CA TYR A 309 3.44 -9.45 -1.67
C TYR A 309 3.34 -9.73 -3.17
N MET A 310 3.78 -8.79 -4.00
CA MET A 310 3.81 -8.95 -5.47
C MET A 310 4.78 -10.03 -5.91
N SER A 311 6.01 -10.03 -5.37
CA SER A 311 7.00 -11.06 -5.67
C SER A 311 6.52 -12.44 -5.19
N LEU A 312 6.06 -12.56 -3.94
CA LEU A 312 5.51 -13.80 -3.38
C LEU A 312 4.35 -14.35 -4.22
N HIS A 313 3.41 -13.49 -4.57
CA HIS A 313 2.27 -13.84 -5.43
C HIS A 313 2.73 -14.35 -6.81
N SER A 314 3.72 -13.71 -7.43
CA SER A 314 4.25 -14.18 -8.71
C SER A 314 5.02 -15.49 -8.62
N THR A 315 5.75 -15.73 -7.53
CA THR A 315 6.42 -17.02 -7.32
C THR A 315 5.39 -18.13 -7.16
N PHE A 316 4.26 -17.86 -6.50
CA PHE A 316 3.18 -18.81 -6.35
C PHE A 316 2.42 -19.06 -7.67
N TYR A 317 2.22 -18.01 -8.48
CA TYR A 317 1.59 -18.08 -9.80
C TYR A 317 2.60 -17.76 -10.90
N SER A 318 3.28 -18.79 -11.41
CA SER A 318 4.29 -18.66 -12.47
C SER A 318 3.84 -17.74 -13.62
N PRO A 319 4.76 -16.94 -14.18
CA PRO A 319 6.19 -16.87 -13.87
C PRO A 319 6.52 -16.08 -12.59
N ALA A 320 7.60 -16.47 -11.92
CA ALA A 320 8.14 -15.78 -10.76
C ALA A 320 8.86 -14.49 -11.16
N TYR A 321 8.77 -13.46 -10.33
CA TYR A 321 9.41 -12.16 -10.58
C TYR A 321 10.24 -11.67 -9.39
N THR A 322 11.41 -11.11 -9.71
CA THR A 322 12.09 -10.12 -8.86
C THR A 322 11.36 -8.80 -9.00
N ILE A 323 11.06 -8.13 -7.90
CA ILE A 323 10.46 -6.80 -7.90
C ILE A 323 11.51 -5.77 -7.50
N THR A 324 11.92 -4.93 -8.44
CA THR A 324 12.82 -3.81 -8.21
C THR A 324 12.00 -2.54 -7.97
N VAL A 325 12.17 -1.93 -6.80
CA VAL A 325 11.57 -0.65 -6.44
C VAL A 325 12.56 0.46 -6.77
N SER A 326 12.09 1.58 -7.31
CA SER A 326 12.90 2.78 -7.53
C SER A 326 12.13 4.04 -7.16
N VAL A 327 12.86 5.10 -6.80
CA VAL A 327 12.30 6.40 -6.40
C VAL A 327 12.74 7.45 -7.42
N GLY A 328 11.78 8.09 -8.09
CA GLY A 328 12.02 9.12 -9.10
C GLY A 328 12.31 8.55 -10.50
N GLU A 329 13.41 7.81 -10.66
CA GLU A 329 13.84 7.20 -11.91
C GLU A 329 14.00 5.67 -11.76
N PRO A 330 13.74 4.87 -12.82
CA PRO A 330 13.93 3.42 -12.76
C PRO A 330 15.40 3.05 -12.61
N MET A 331 15.68 1.96 -11.90
CA MET A 331 17.00 1.32 -11.88
C MET A 331 17.32 0.77 -13.28
N LEU A 332 18.40 1.26 -13.90
CA LEU A 332 18.83 0.83 -15.24
C LEU A 332 20.12 0.00 -15.24
N CYS A 333 20.63 -0.35 -14.07
CA CYS A 333 21.76 -1.27 -13.96
C CYS A 333 21.19 -2.70 -13.94
N PRO A 334 21.75 -3.64 -14.71
CA PRO A 334 21.40 -5.03 -14.52
C PRO A 334 21.73 -5.40 -13.07
N PRO A 335 20.82 -6.06 -12.31
CA PRO A 335 21.26 -6.79 -11.14
C PRO A 335 22.26 -7.82 -11.65
N ASP A 336 23.49 -7.82 -11.12
CA ASP A 336 24.44 -8.87 -11.45
C ASP A 336 23.78 -10.21 -11.08
N LEU A 337 23.40 -10.99 -12.10
CA LEU A 337 22.73 -12.29 -12.01
C LEU A 337 23.75 -13.42 -11.94
#